data_AF-A0A8K0UV27-F1
#
_entry.id   AF-A0A8K0UV27-F1
#
_cell.length_a   1.000
_cell.length_b   1.000
_cell.length_c   1.000
_cell.angle_alpha   90.00
_cell.angle_beta   90.00
_cell.angle_gamma   90.00
#
_symmetry.space_group_name_H-M   'P 1'
#
loop_
_entity.id
_entity.type
_entity.pdbx_description
1 polymer ?
#
loop_
_entity_poly.entity_id
_entity_poly.type
_entity_poly.pdbx_seq_one_letter_code
_entity_poly.pdbx_strand_id
1 'polypeptide(L)'
;MAAFLAALLERPHIRPEFLVNGETPHPPLRFCVAVAGFRPRGPDGDAVFATPFLTPTLHVLGKNDIIVVEERSKTLLDVSENKRVEWHDGGHFVPSKASWRTFFREYLRNPTGSVPSPGSAAGSQPASGAATPDVIVA
;
A
#
# COMPACT_ATOMS: atom_id res chain seq x y z
N MET A 1 4.19 6.60 3.38
CA MET A 1 4.26 6.98 4.81
C MET A 1 3.97 5.80 5.75
N ALA A 2 2.90 5.01 5.53
CA ALA A 2 2.60 3.85 6.40
C ALA A 2 3.79 2.90 6.63
N ALA A 3 4.53 2.55 5.57
CA ALA A 3 5.71 1.68 5.67
C ALA A 3 6.86 2.28 6.50
N PHE A 4 6.99 3.61 6.57
CA PHE A 4 8.00 4.26 7.42
C PHE A 4 7.67 4.03 8.89
N LEU A 5 6.40 4.20 9.29
CA LEU A 5 5.96 3.91 10.64
C LEU A 5 6.10 2.42 10.98
N ALA A 6 5.77 1.52 10.04
CA ALA A 6 5.96 0.09 10.22
C ALA A 6 7.44 -0.25 10.50
N ALA A 7 8.36 0.26 9.66
CA ALA A 7 9.79 0.05 9.84
C ALA A 7 10.33 0.70 11.13
N LEU A 8 9.83 1.88 11.51
CA LEU A 8 10.25 2.57 12.73
C LEU A 8 9.79 1.82 13.99
N LEU A 9 8.59 1.23 13.99
CA LEU A 9 8.09 0.43 15.11
C LEU A 9 8.88 -0.86 15.34
N GLU A 10 9.59 -1.37 14.32
CA GLU A 10 10.54 -2.47 14.48
C GLU A 10 11.84 -2.05 15.17
N ARG A 11 12.25 -0.78 15.01
CA ARG A 11 13.52 -0.24 15.51
C ARG A 11 13.35 1.19 16.04
N PRO A 12 12.57 1.39 17.11
CA PRO A 12 12.14 2.72 17.56
C PRO A 12 13.30 3.58 18.07
N HIS A 13 14.40 2.96 18.55
CA HIS A 13 15.59 3.66 19.03
C HIS A 13 16.37 4.43 17.94
N ILE A 14 16.07 4.20 16.66
CA ILE A 14 16.62 5.01 15.55
C ILE A 14 16.18 6.47 15.67
N ARG A 15 15.03 6.72 16.30
CA ARG A 15 14.51 8.06 16.59
C ARG A 15 14.08 8.16 18.05
N PRO A 16 14.97 8.57 18.96
CA PRO A 16 14.64 8.73 20.39
C PRO A 16 13.41 9.60 20.66
N GLU A 17 13.14 10.59 19.81
CA GLU A 17 11.96 11.46 19.85
C GLU A 17 10.63 10.76 19.51
N PHE A 18 10.69 9.54 18.95
CA PHE A 18 9.53 8.69 18.74
C PHE A 18 9.12 7.93 20.02
N LEU A 19 10.03 7.82 20.99
CA LEU A 19 9.78 7.15 22.25
C LEU A 19 8.96 8.03 23.20
N VAL A 20 8.05 7.41 23.94
CA VAL A 20 7.28 8.05 25.00
C VAL A 20 7.81 7.55 26.33
N ASN A 21 8.40 8.43 27.13
CA ASN A 21 9.09 8.08 28.39
C ASN A 21 10.19 7.00 28.22
N GLY A 22 10.87 7.00 27.06
CA GLY A 22 11.91 6.01 26.74
C GLY A 22 11.38 4.67 26.24
N GLU A 23 10.06 4.49 26.13
CA GLU A 23 9.43 3.26 25.64
C GLU A 23 8.84 3.44 24.24
N THR A 24 8.71 2.34 23.50
CA THR A 24 8.03 2.34 22.20
C THR A 24 6.52 2.58 22.40
N PRO A 25 5.88 3.52 21.68
CA PRO A 25 4.46 3.80 21.85
C PRO A 25 3.56 2.65 21.39
N HIS A 26 4.09 1.73 20.58
CA HIS A 26 3.38 0.55 20.07
C HIS A 26 4.41 -0.55 19.71
N PRO A 27 4.05 -1.85 19.79
CA PRO A 27 4.90 -2.93 19.26
C PRO A 27 5.02 -2.87 17.72
N PRO A 28 5.83 -3.72 17.08
CA PRO A 28 5.80 -3.87 15.62
C PRO A 28 4.39 -4.19 15.10
N LEU A 29 4.03 -3.66 13.92
CA LEU A 29 2.72 -3.91 13.32
C LEU A 29 2.62 -5.36 12.85
N ARG A 30 1.41 -5.94 12.94
CA ARG A 30 1.13 -7.28 12.39
C ARG A 30 1.18 -7.30 10.87
N PHE A 31 0.79 -6.20 10.23
CA PHE A 31 0.84 -5.99 8.79
C PHE A 31 0.75 -4.49 8.47
N CYS A 32 1.08 -4.12 7.24
CA CYS A 32 0.95 -2.76 6.71
C CYS A 32 0.29 -2.79 5.32
N VAL A 33 -0.50 -1.76 4.99
CA VAL A 33 -0.99 -1.51 3.63
C VAL A 33 -0.45 -0.15 3.19
N ALA A 34 0.38 -0.15 2.16
CA ALA A 34 1.00 1.03 1.58
C ALA A 34 0.49 1.24 0.15
N VAL A 35 -0.47 2.14 0.00
CA VAL A 35 -0.93 2.59 -1.33
C VAL A 35 -0.08 3.77 -1.78
N ALA A 36 0.46 3.71 -3.00
CA ALA A 36 1.41 4.70 -3.54
C ALA A 36 2.58 4.97 -2.58
N GLY A 37 3.12 3.90 -1.99
CA GLY A 37 4.21 3.96 -1.01
C GLY A 37 5.57 4.26 -1.64
N PHE A 38 6.37 5.07 -0.96
CA PHE A 38 7.77 5.35 -1.32
C PHE A 38 8.64 5.45 -0.07
N ARG A 39 9.95 5.26 -0.24
CA ARG A 39 10.96 5.52 0.77
C ARG A 39 11.19 7.05 0.84
N PRO A 40 10.93 7.71 1.98
CA PRO A 40 11.28 9.12 2.15
C PRO A 40 12.79 9.31 1.96
N ARG A 41 13.18 10.42 1.33
CA ARG A 41 14.58 10.80 1.17
C ARG A 41 15.03 11.62 2.38
N GLY A 42 16.32 11.55 2.68
CA GLY A 42 16.95 12.32 3.75
C GLY A 42 17.27 11.47 4.98
N PRO A 43 17.93 12.07 6.00
CA PRO A 43 18.56 11.34 7.10
C PRO A 43 17.60 10.38 7.82
N ASP A 44 16.37 10.82 8.09
CA ASP A 44 15.37 10.00 8.77
C ASP A 44 14.99 8.77 7.95
N GLY A 45 14.73 8.94 6.66
CA GLY A 45 14.39 7.85 5.76
C GLY A 45 15.57 6.90 5.56
N ASP A 46 16.78 7.44 5.47
CA ASP A 46 17.99 6.65 5.28
C ASP A 46 18.34 5.84 6.53
N ALA A 47 18.17 6.41 7.73
CA ALA A 47 18.37 5.69 8.98
C ALA A 47 17.31 4.61 9.19
N VAL A 48 16.02 4.94 9.00
CA VAL A 48 14.92 3.99 9.19
C VAL A 48 14.98 2.87 8.16
N PHE A 49 15.39 3.12 6.91
CA PHE A 49 15.50 2.09 5.87
C PHE A 49 16.95 1.64 5.59
N ALA A 50 17.88 1.84 6.54
CA ALA A 50 19.25 1.37 6.44
C ALA A 50 19.34 -0.17 6.35
N THR A 51 18.38 -0.87 6.95
CA THR A 51 18.19 -2.31 6.81
C THR A 51 16.75 -2.59 6.35
N PRO A 52 16.51 -3.72 5.67
CA PRO A 52 15.16 -4.15 5.35
C PRO A 52 14.28 -4.27 6.60
N PHE A 53 12.98 -4.03 6.44
CA PHE A 53 11.98 -4.20 7.50
C PHE A 53 11.12 -5.45 7.22
N LEU A 54 10.65 -6.08 8.29
CA LEU A 54 10.04 -7.40 8.25
C LEU A 54 8.51 -7.39 8.31
N THR A 55 7.89 -6.27 8.68
CA THR A 55 6.43 -6.15 8.75
C THR A 55 5.79 -6.57 7.42
N PRO A 56 4.90 -7.59 7.40
CA PRO A 56 4.21 -8.00 6.20
C PRO A 56 3.47 -6.83 5.55
N THR A 57 3.84 -6.47 4.33
CA THR A 57 3.35 -5.24 3.70
C THR A 57 2.75 -5.48 2.32
N LEU A 58 1.49 -5.10 2.18
CA LEU A 58 0.84 -4.98 0.87
C LEU A 58 1.15 -3.61 0.28
N HIS A 59 1.87 -3.59 -0.84
CA HIS A 59 2.13 -2.42 -1.64
C HIS A 59 1.16 -2.37 -2.82
N VAL A 60 0.40 -1.28 -2.94
CA VAL A 60 -0.55 -1.06 -4.04
C VAL A 60 -0.05 0.12 -4.88
N LEU A 61 0.30 -0.15 -6.14
CA LEU A 61 0.96 0.81 -7.02
C LEU A 61 0.10 1.11 -8.25
N GLY A 62 0.06 2.39 -8.64
CA GLY A 62 -0.59 2.85 -9.86
C GLY A 62 0.39 2.86 -11.02
N LYS A 63 0.06 2.19 -12.13
CA LYS A 63 0.91 2.18 -13.35
C LYS A 63 1.07 3.56 -13.98
N ASN A 64 0.11 4.45 -13.76
CA ASN A 64 0.07 5.80 -14.31
C ASN A 64 0.30 6.87 -13.22
N ASP A 65 0.93 6.49 -12.09
CA ASP A 65 1.22 7.43 -11.01
C ASP A 65 2.41 8.34 -11.38
N ILE A 66 2.11 9.62 -11.60
CA ILE A 66 3.12 10.64 -11.92
C ILE A 66 3.66 11.36 -10.67
N ILE A 67 3.05 11.18 -9.50
CA ILE A 67 3.46 11.80 -8.24
C ILE A 67 4.49 10.90 -7.55
N VAL A 68 4.17 9.62 -7.44
CA VAL A 68 5.06 8.58 -6.94
C VAL A 68 5.30 7.57 -8.05
N VAL A 69 6.16 7.97 -8.99
CA VAL A 69 6.58 7.12 -10.11
C VAL A 69 7.14 5.78 -9.62
N GLU A 70 7.08 4.77 -10.49
CA GLU A 70 7.48 3.39 -10.19
C GLU A 70 8.87 3.31 -9.57
N GLU A 71 9.84 4.07 -10.07
CA GLU A 71 11.22 4.06 -9.58
C GLU A 71 11.31 4.47 -8.11
N ARG A 72 10.48 5.42 -7.68
CA ARG A 72 10.41 5.85 -6.27
C ARG A 72 9.79 4.77 -5.40
N SER A 73 8.74 4.12 -5.89
CA SER A 73 8.09 3.00 -5.19
C SER A 73 9.04 1.81 -5.05
N LYS A 74 9.81 1.51 -6.11
CA LYS A 74 10.78 0.41 -6.13
C LYS A 74 11.81 0.50 -5.00
N THR A 75 12.31 1.70 -4.69
CA THR A 75 13.24 1.90 -3.55
C THR A 75 12.66 1.46 -2.20
N LEU A 76 11.33 1.50 -2.03
CA LEU A 76 10.67 0.98 -0.83
C LEU A 76 10.46 -0.54 -0.91
N LEU A 77 10.15 -1.06 -2.10
CA LEU A 77 10.00 -2.51 -2.32
C LEU A 77 11.31 -3.26 -2.05
N ASP A 78 12.45 -2.68 -2.42
CA ASP A 78 13.78 -3.27 -2.25
C ASP A 78 14.15 -3.48 -0.78
N VAL A 79 13.60 -2.67 0.13
CA VAL A 79 13.81 -2.76 1.58
C VAL A 79 12.63 -3.37 2.34
N SER A 80 11.61 -3.86 1.63
CA SER A 80 10.44 -4.54 2.23
C SER A 80 10.58 -6.04 2.02
N GLU A 81 10.93 -6.77 3.09
CA GLU A 81 11.26 -8.19 2.98
C GLU A 81 10.00 -9.02 2.70
N ASN A 82 9.01 -8.93 3.58
CA ASN A 82 7.75 -9.68 3.50
C ASN A 82 6.68 -8.93 2.69
N LYS A 83 7.02 -8.54 1.46
CA LYS A 83 6.15 -7.74 0.58
C LYS A 83 5.21 -8.58 -0.26
N ARG A 84 3.99 -8.06 -0.43
CA ARG A 84 3.06 -8.38 -1.52
C ARG A 84 2.88 -7.13 -2.38
N VAL A 85 2.88 -7.26 -3.70
CA VAL A 85 2.73 -6.11 -4.61
C VAL A 85 1.52 -6.32 -5.50
N GLU A 86 0.66 -5.31 -5.59
CA GLU A 86 -0.51 -5.28 -6.46
C GLU A 86 -0.51 -4.01 -7.30
N TRP A 87 -0.88 -4.13 -8.57
CA TRP A 87 -0.88 -3.02 -9.52
C TRP A 87 -2.29 -2.68 -9.99
N HIS A 88 -2.62 -1.39 -10.08
CA HIS A 88 -3.81 -0.91 -10.78
C HIS A 88 -3.42 0.02 -11.94
N ASP A 89 -4.28 0.11 -12.94
CA ASP A 89 -4.03 0.93 -14.15
C ASP A 89 -4.26 2.44 -13.94
N GLY A 90 -4.31 2.89 -12.68
CA GLY A 90 -4.59 4.29 -12.32
C GLY A 90 -3.34 5.09 -11.97
N GLY A 91 -3.55 6.35 -11.62
CA GLY A 91 -2.52 7.25 -11.07
C GLY A 91 -2.45 7.22 -9.54
N HIS A 92 -2.23 8.39 -8.93
CA HIS A 92 -2.03 8.52 -7.48
C HIS A 92 -3.35 8.50 -6.68
N PHE A 93 -3.97 7.32 -6.54
CA PHE A 93 -5.20 7.16 -5.76
C PHE A 93 -5.35 5.76 -5.18
N VAL A 94 -6.26 5.62 -4.20
CA VAL A 94 -6.65 4.30 -3.66
C VAL A 94 -7.65 3.64 -4.61
N PRO A 95 -7.32 2.47 -5.22
CA PRO A 95 -8.20 1.85 -6.18
C PRO A 95 -9.50 1.39 -5.52
N SER A 96 -10.64 1.78 -6.12
CA SER A 96 -11.96 1.63 -5.50
C SER A 96 -12.95 0.78 -6.32
N LYS A 97 -12.52 0.17 -7.43
CA LYS A 97 -13.36 -0.76 -8.22
C LYS A 97 -13.85 -1.92 -7.34
N ALA A 98 -14.97 -2.55 -7.71
CA ALA A 98 -15.59 -3.61 -6.90
C ALA A 98 -14.63 -4.78 -6.58
N SER A 99 -13.77 -5.15 -7.53
CA SER A 99 -12.76 -6.18 -7.33
C SER A 99 -11.70 -5.78 -6.29
N TRP A 100 -11.27 -4.51 -6.30
CA TRP A 100 -10.34 -3.96 -5.30
C TRP A 100 -10.95 -3.88 -3.91
N ARG A 101 -12.22 -3.45 -3.79
CA ARG A 101 -12.92 -3.45 -2.50
C ARG A 101 -13.05 -4.85 -1.91
N THR A 102 -13.37 -5.83 -2.76
CA THR A 102 -13.43 -7.25 -2.39
C THR A 102 -12.06 -7.76 -1.94
N PHE A 103 -11.02 -7.47 -2.71
CA PHE A 103 -9.64 -7.80 -2.38
C PHE A 103 -9.22 -7.23 -1.02
N PHE A 104 -9.40 -5.92 -0.78
CA PHE A 104 -9.05 -5.30 0.50
C PHE A 104 -9.83 -5.90 1.67
N ARG A 105 -11.12 -6.17 1.51
CA ARG A 105 -11.94 -6.82 2.54
C ARG A 105 -11.35 -8.18 2.94
N GLU A 106 -11.02 -9.02 1.98
CA GLU A 106 -10.46 -10.36 2.26
C GLU A 106 -9.03 -10.28 2.80
N TYR A 107 -8.20 -9.38 2.25
CA TYR A 107 -6.84 -9.14 2.74
C TYR A 107 -6.83 -8.68 4.19
N LEU A 108 -7.68 -7.71 4.56
CA LEU A 108 -7.73 -7.20 5.94
C LEU A 108 -8.23 -8.25 6.95
N ARG A 109 -9.07 -9.21 6.51
CA ARG A 109 -9.49 -10.34 7.34
C ARG A 109 -8.37 -11.36 7.57
N ASN A 110 -7.54 -11.59 6.56
CA ASN A 110 -6.41 -12.52 6.65
C ASN A 110 -5.17 -12.01 5.89
N PRO A 111 -4.40 -11.07 6.47
CA PRO A 111 -3.28 -10.40 5.77
C PRO A 111 -2.12 -11.34 5.40
N THR A 112 -2.02 -12.49 6.07
CA THR A 112 -1.03 -13.53 5.78
C THR A 112 -1.60 -14.68 4.93
N GLY A 113 -2.87 -14.57 4.54
CA GLY A 113 -3.57 -15.59 3.74
C GLY A 113 -3.36 -15.43 2.24
N SER A 114 -3.67 -16.50 1.50
CA SER A 114 -3.73 -16.47 0.04
C SER A 114 -5.04 -15.81 -0.42
N VAL A 115 -5.00 -14.49 -0.62
CA VAL A 115 -6.12 -13.73 -1.21
C VAL A 115 -5.83 -13.54 -2.70
N PRO A 116 -6.76 -13.84 -3.63
CA PRO A 116 -6.56 -13.60 -5.06
C PRO A 116 -6.36 -12.12 -5.39
N SER A 117 -5.51 -11.81 -6.37
CA SER A 117 -5.33 -10.44 -6.85
C SER A 117 -6.63 -9.88 -7.45
N PRO A 118 -6.90 -8.56 -7.31
CA PRO A 118 -8.15 -7.94 -7.76
C PRO A 118 -8.35 -7.98 -9.29
N GLY A 119 -7.33 -8.34 -10.08
CA GLY A 119 -7.41 -8.54 -11.52
C GLY A 119 -7.61 -10.01 -11.95
N SER A 120 -7.53 -10.97 -11.04
CA SER A 120 -7.58 -12.41 -11.37
C SER A 120 -8.99 -12.99 -11.44
N ALA A 121 -10.03 -12.21 -11.10
CA ALA A 121 -11.41 -12.65 -11.26
C ALA A 121 -11.83 -12.54 -12.73
N ALA A 122 -11.91 -13.69 -13.41
CA ALA A 122 -12.60 -13.81 -14.69
C ALA A 122 -14.04 -13.29 -14.56
N GLY A 123 -14.38 -12.29 -15.37
CA GLY A 123 -15.69 -11.65 -15.36
C GLY A 123 -15.56 -10.18 -15.72
N SER A 124 -15.50 -9.89 -17.02
CA SER A 124 -15.70 -8.56 -17.58
C SER A 124 -17.01 -7.96 -17.05
N GLN A 125 -16.93 -7.14 -16.01
CA GLN A 125 -18.01 -6.23 -15.65
C GLN A 125 -17.87 -4.96 -16.49
N PRO A 126 -18.95 -4.46 -17.11
CA PRO A 126 -18.88 -3.21 -17.85
C PRO A 126 -18.56 -2.06 -16.89
N ALA A 127 -17.84 -1.07 -17.41
CA ALA A 127 -17.56 0.16 -16.69
C ALA A 127 -18.89 0.81 -16.28
N SER A 128 -19.02 1.14 -14.99
CA SER A 128 -20.11 1.97 -14.49
C SER A 128 -19.91 3.40 -14.99
N GLY A 129 -20.29 3.65 -16.25
CA GLY A 129 -20.50 4.98 -16.81
C GLY A 129 -21.98 5.31 -16.78
N ALA A 130 -22.30 6.56 -16.46
CA ALA A 130 -23.66 7.09 -16.37
C ALA A 130 -24.54 6.66 -17.56
N ALA A 131 -25.66 5.99 -17.28
CA ALA A 131 -26.70 5.77 -18.27
C ALA A 131 -27.46 7.09 -18.46
N THR A 132 -27.20 7.78 -19.55
CA THR A 132 -28.10 8.80 -20.09
C THR A 132 -29.38 8.09 -20.53
N PRO A 133 -30.59 8.49 -20.08
CA PRO A 133 -31.81 7.89 -20.59
C PRO A 133 -32.03 8.30 -22.05
N ASP A 134 -32.36 7.33 -22.91
CA ASP A 134 -32.76 7.59 -24.29
C ASP A 134 -34.08 8.37 -24.33
N VAL A 135 -34.07 9.47 -25.05
CA VAL A 135 -35.26 10.28 -25.33
C VAL A 135 -36.16 9.49 -26.29
N ILE A 136 -37.30 9.04 -25.79
CA ILE A 136 -38.38 8.52 -26.64
C ILE A 136 -39.06 9.73 -27.27
N VAL A 137 -38.88 9.90 -28.59
CA VAL A 137 -39.68 10.83 -29.40
C VAL A 137 -40.99 10.11 -29.76
N ALA A 138 -42.11 10.71 -29.35
CA ALA A 138 -43.47 10.31 -29.73
C ALA A 138 -43.87 10.89 -31.07
#